data_AF-A0A4Y2FTE3-F1
#
_entry.id   AF-A0A4Y2FTE3-F1
#
_cell.length_a   1.000
_cell.length_b   1.000
_cell.length_c   1.000
_cell.angle_alpha   90.00
_cell.angle_beta   90.00
_cell.angle_gamma   90.00
#
_symmetry.space_group_name_H-M   'P 1'
#
loop_
_entity.id
_entity.type
_entity.pdbx_description
1 polymer ?
#
loop_
_entity_poly.entity_id
_entity_poly.type
_entity_poly.pdbx_seq_one_letter_code
_entity_poly.pdbx_strand_id
1 'polypeptide(L)'
;MEEVEEKVQVKIDDLRKRLSELEDRPINFPANSDLTYYRPTVKSLTFDGQTSWTVFKTQFDVVSSANGWNNFVKASQLVTSLRGSAAEVLQRIPSDKLTDLTTIENALEARFGDSHLTQFYRTEFKTRRQKPGESLQA
;
A
#
# COMPACT_ATOMS: atom_id res chain seq x y z
N MET A 1 -29.81 -43.60 -11.50
CA MET A 1 -28.82 -42.59 -11.92
C MET A 1 -29.52 -41.39 -12.55
N GLU A 2 -30.57 -41.63 -13.34
CA GLU A 2 -31.42 -40.63 -14.02
C GLU A 2 -32.15 -39.64 -13.07
N GLU A 3 -32.68 -40.09 -11.92
CA GLU A 3 -33.38 -39.21 -10.95
C GLU A 3 -32.46 -38.16 -10.28
N VAL A 4 -31.15 -38.46 -10.18
CA VAL A 4 -30.18 -37.53 -9.58
C VAL A 4 -29.84 -36.40 -10.55
N GLU A 5 -29.74 -36.71 -11.84
CA GLU A 5 -29.49 -35.73 -12.89
C GLU A 5 -30.67 -34.78 -13.08
N GLU A 6 -31.90 -35.30 -13.02
CA GLU A 6 -33.12 -34.48 -13.07
C GLU A 6 -33.19 -33.48 -11.90
N LYS A 7 -32.86 -33.92 -10.67
CA LYS A 7 -32.77 -33.04 -9.49
C LYS A 7 -31.67 -31.98 -9.60
N VAL A 8 -30.58 -32.29 -10.28
CA VAL A 8 -29.49 -31.32 -10.51
C VAL A 8 -29.92 -30.28 -11.53
N GLN A 9 -30.59 -30.70 -12.61
CA GLN A 9 -31.05 -29.80 -13.66
C GLN A 9 -32.09 -28.80 -13.13
N VAL A 10 -33.05 -29.29 -12.33
CA VAL A 10 -34.06 -28.45 -11.68
C VAL A 10 -33.43 -27.40 -10.75
N LYS A 11 -32.36 -27.76 -10.01
CA LYS A 11 -31.64 -26.80 -9.14
C LYS A 11 -30.87 -25.76 -9.94
N ILE A 12 -30.30 -26.15 -11.09
CA ILE A 12 -29.58 -25.21 -11.96
C ILE A 12 -30.56 -24.19 -12.55
N ASP A 13 -31.75 -24.63 -12.95
CA ASP A 13 -32.77 -23.74 -13.50
C ASP A 13 -33.36 -22.81 -12.42
N ASP A 14 -33.55 -23.30 -11.19
CA ASP A 14 -33.93 -22.46 -10.03
C ASP A 14 -32.88 -21.39 -9.73
N LEU A 15 -31.60 -21.77 -9.72
CA LEU A 15 -30.50 -20.83 -9.46
C LEU A 15 -30.37 -19.78 -10.56
N ARG A 16 -30.55 -20.15 -11.83
CA ARG A 16 -30.57 -19.20 -12.95
C ARG A 16 -31.72 -18.21 -12.82
N LYS A 17 -32.91 -18.68 -12.46
CA LYS A 17 -34.08 -17.82 -12.24
C LYS A 17 -33.85 -16.83 -11.09
N ARG A 18 -33.29 -17.29 -9.97
CA ARG A 18 -32.94 -16.43 -8.82
C ARG A 18 -31.88 -15.38 -9.17
N LEU A 19 -30.96 -15.69 -10.08
CA LEU A 19 -29.94 -14.75 -10.53
C LEU A 19 -30.55 -13.63 -11.39
N SER A 20 -31.48 -13.96 -12.30
CA SER A 20 -32.21 -12.95 -13.09
C SER A 20 -33.07 -12.03 -12.22
N GLU A 21 -33.74 -12.56 -11.19
CA GLU A 21 -34.50 -11.75 -10.22
C GLU A 21 -33.61 -10.81 -9.37
N LEU A 22 -32.32 -11.12 -9.23
CA LEU A 22 -31.34 -10.31 -8.51
C LEU A 22 -30.76 -9.19 -9.37
N GLU A 23 -30.62 -9.39 -10.69
CA GLU A 23 -30.16 -8.38 -11.65
C GLU A 23 -31.21 -7.28 -11.90
N ASP A 24 -32.49 -7.64 -11.91
CA ASP A 24 -33.60 -6.70 -12.15
C ASP A 24 -34.02 -5.88 -10.92
N ARG A 25 -33.43 -6.15 -9.74
CA ARG A 25 -33.66 -5.31 -8.57
C ARG A 25 -32.86 -4.02 -8.71
N PRO A 26 -33.51 -2.84 -8.76
CA PRO A 26 -32.78 -1.59 -8.55
C PRO A 26 -32.10 -1.70 -7.19
N ILE A 27 -30.79 -1.47 -7.16
CA ILE A 27 -30.00 -1.49 -5.92
C ILE A 27 -30.42 -0.26 -5.11
N ASN A 28 -31.57 -0.36 -4.45
CA ASN A 28 -31.98 0.58 -3.42
C ASN A 28 -31.15 0.24 -2.19
N PHE A 29 -29.91 0.73 -2.17
CA PHE A 29 -29.26 1.00 -0.89
C PHE A 29 -30.19 1.95 -0.16
N PRO A 30 -30.76 1.57 1.01
CA PRO A 30 -31.41 2.57 1.83
C PRO A 30 -30.37 3.63 2.10
N ALA A 31 -30.62 4.85 1.62
CA ALA A 31 -29.89 6.03 2.01
C ALA A 31 -30.23 6.28 3.49
N ASN A 32 -29.67 5.46 4.38
CA ASN A 32 -29.53 5.81 5.79
C ASN A 32 -28.46 6.90 5.84
N SER A 33 -28.92 8.10 5.56
CA SER A 33 -28.18 9.34 5.41
C SER A 33 -27.93 10.03 6.75
N ASP A 34 -27.74 9.31 7.85
CA ASP A 34 -27.52 9.94 9.15
C ASP A 34 -26.58 9.10 10.04
N LEU A 35 -25.30 9.52 10.00
CA LEU A 35 -24.20 9.25 10.95
C LEU A 35 -23.67 7.80 11.02
N THR A 36 -22.50 7.51 10.40
CA THR A 36 -21.42 6.60 10.93
C THR A 36 -20.31 6.18 9.94
N TYR A 37 -20.01 6.88 8.84
CA TYR A 37 -18.67 6.73 8.23
C TYR A 37 -18.17 8.07 7.72
N TYR A 38 -17.71 8.92 8.64
CA TYR A 38 -16.46 9.61 8.33
C TYR A 38 -15.43 8.50 8.16
N ARG A 39 -15.34 7.94 6.95
CA ARG A 39 -14.16 7.21 6.53
C ARG A 39 -13.20 8.35 6.25
N PRO A 40 -12.28 8.70 7.16
CA PRO A 40 -11.35 9.76 6.86
C PRO A 40 -10.60 9.23 5.65
N THR A 41 -10.79 9.85 4.49
CA THR A 41 -9.91 9.62 3.36
C THR A 41 -8.57 10.14 3.84
N VAL A 42 -7.78 9.24 4.42
CA VAL A 42 -6.45 9.56 4.89
C VAL A 42 -5.75 10.12 3.66
N LYS A 43 -5.29 11.37 3.77
CA LYS A 43 -4.57 12.04 2.70
C LYS A 43 -3.52 11.07 2.15
N SER A 44 -3.42 10.99 0.83
CA SER A 44 -2.46 10.10 0.18
C SER A 44 -1.08 10.33 0.81
N LEU A 45 -0.57 9.31 1.50
CA LEU A 45 0.80 9.30 1.95
C LEU A 45 1.70 9.48 0.73
N THR A 46 2.72 10.31 0.86
CA THR A 46 3.70 10.54 -0.19
C THR A 46 5.09 10.25 0.36
N PHE A 47 5.90 9.54 -0.43
CA PHE A 47 7.28 9.27 -0.09
C PHE A 47 8.18 9.71 -1.23
N ASP A 48 9.06 10.68 -0.99
CA ASP A 48 10.01 11.22 -1.96
C ASP A 48 11.47 10.82 -1.66
N GLY A 49 11.70 10.15 -0.54
CA GLY A 49 13.01 9.75 -0.02
C GLY A 49 13.65 10.73 0.98
N GLN A 50 12.98 11.84 1.34
CA GLN A 50 13.51 12.80 2.32
C GLN A 50 13.30 12.36 3.77
N THR A 51 12.17 11.72 4.07
CA THR A 51 11.91 11.14 5.40
C THR A 51 12.57 9.76 5.50
N SER A 52 12.89 9.28 6.71
CA SER A 52 13.33 7.90 6.88
C SER A 52 12.27 6.92 6.34
N TRP A 53 12.73 5.92 5.61
CA TRP A 53 11.90 4.85 5.08
C TRP A 53 11.14 4.11 6.21
N THR A 54 11.80 3.85 7.34
CA THR A 54 11.21 3.20 8.52
C THR A 54 10.02 4.00 9.06
N VAL A 55 10.14 5.34 9.11
CA VAL A 55 9.05 6.22 9.57
C VAL A 55 7.87 6.17 8.60
N PHE A 56 8.14 6.27 7.29
CA PHE A 56 7.09 6.18 6.28
C PHE A 56 6.39 4.82 6.31
N LYS A 57 7.14 3.71 6.37
CA LYS A 57 6.61 2.36 6.43
C LYS A 57 5.70 2.17 7.65
N THR A 58 6.10 2.67 8.81
CA THR A 58 5.28 2.64 10.04
C THR A 58 3.95 3.37 9.84
N GLN A 59 3.98 4.58 9.27
CA GLN A 59 2.75 5.34 8.99
C GLN A 59 1.85 4.62 7.98
N PHE A 60 2.46 4.07 6.92
CA PHE A 60 1.76 3.30 5.90
C PHE A 60 1.10 2.04 6.48
N ASP A 61 1.77 1.34 7.40
CA ASP A 61 1.22 0.16 8.07
C ASP A 61 0.05 0.49 8.99
N VAL A 62 0.12 1.60 9.73
CA VAL A 62 -1.02 2.08 10.54
C VAL A 62 -2.22 2.39 9.65
N VAL A 63 -2.01 3.13 8.55
CA VAL A 63 -3.08 3.52 7.63
C VAL A 63 -3.66 2.31 6.90
N SER A 64 -2.82 1.39 6.43
CA SER A 64 -3.27 0.20 5.72
C SER A 64 -4.06 -0.75 6.63
N SER A 65 -3.65 -0.87 7.90
CA SER A 65 -4.36 -1.66 8.91
C SER A 65 -5.72 -1.04 9.25
N ALA A 66 -5.77 0.28 9.48
CA ALA A 66 -7.01 0.99 9.75
C ALA A 66 -8.01 0.91 8.59
N ASN A 67 -7.53 0.80 7.36
CA ASN A 67 -8.36 0.67 6.16
C ASN A 67 -8.63 -0.79 5.73
N GLY A 68 -8.07 -1.79 6.43
CA GLY A 68 -8.23 -3.20 6.07
C GLY A 68 -7.65 -3.56 4.70
N TRP A 69 -6.56 -2.92 4.27
CA TRP A 69 -5.95 -3.21 2.98
C TRP A 69 -5.27 -4.57 2.98
N ASN A 70 -5.59 -5.38 1.97
CA ASN A 70 -4.83 -6.58 1.65
C ASN A 70 -3.50 -6.23 0.95
N ASN A 71 -2.60 -7.21 0.80
CA ASN A 71 -1.27 -6.97 0.23
C ASN A 71 -1.28 -6.41 -1.19
N PHE A 72 -2.28 -6.77 -2.00
CA PHE A 72 -2.44 -6.24 -3.35
C PHE A 72 -2.75 -4.73 -3.34
N VAL A 73 -3.71 -4.32 -2.50
CA VAL A 73 -4.06 -2.90 -2.31
C VAL A 73 -2.88 -2.14 -1.69
N LYS A 74 -2.18 -2.73 -0.71
CA LYS A 74 -0.95 -2.16 -0.15
C LYS A 74 0.11 -1.93 -1.22
N ALA A 75 0.36 -2.91 -2.09
CA ALA A 75 1.35 -2.76 -3.16
C ALA A 75 0.99 -1.62 -4.12
N SER A 76 -0.26 -1.58 -4.59
CA SER A 76 -0.74 -0.51 -5.49
C SER A 76 -0.67 0.87 -4.82
N GLN A 77 -1.08 0.96 -3.55
CA GLN A 77 -1.03 2.22 -2.81
C GLN A 77 0.41 2.67 -2.54
N LEU A 78 1.32 1.72 -2.27
CA LEU A 78 2.73 2.00 -2.07
C LEU A 78 3.33 2.56 -3.37
N VAL A 79 3.11 1.92 -4.52
CA VAL A 79 3.57 2.42 -5.84
C VAL A 79 3.04 3.84 -6.11
N THR A 80 1.75 4.09 -5.86
CA THR A 80 1.13 5.40 -6.11
C THR A 80 1.54 6.47 -5.09
N SER A 81 2.10 6.09 -3.94
CA SER A 81 2.65 7.03 -2.95
C SER A 81 4.06 7.53 -3.28
N LEU A 82 4.81 6.82 -4.11
CA LEU A 82 6.20 7.16 -4.42
C LEU A 82 6.29 8.39 -5.33
N ARG A 83 7.18 9.31 -5.00
CA ARG A 83 7.47 10.54 -5.75
C ARG A 83 8.98 10.71 -5.88
N GLY A 84 9.41 11.58 -6.80
CA GLY A 84 10.82 11.97 -6.95
C GLY A 84 11.78 10.78 -6.97
N SER A 85 12.83 10.87 -6.15
CA SER A 85 13.89 9.85 -6.08
C SER A 85 13.35 8.47 -5.69
N ALA A 86 12.32 8.40 -4.84
CA ALA A 86 11.74 7.13 -4.43
C ALA A 86 11.02 6.41 -5.58
N ALA A 87 10.34 7.15 -6.46
CA ALA A 87 9.67 6.57 -7.62
C ALA A 87 10.63 5.91 -8.62
N GLU A 88 11.88 6.38 -8.70
CA GLU A 88 12.91 5.77 -9.58
C GLU A 88 13.27 4.34 -9.16
N VAL A 89 12.96 3.92 -7.92
CA VAL A 89 13.16 2.52 -7.49
C VAL A 89 12.33 1.57 -8.35
N LEU A 90 11.15 2.00 -8.79
CA LEU A 90 10.23 1.21 -9.59
C LEU A 90 10.81 0.81 -10.95
N GLN A 91 11.75 1.59 -11.50
CA GLN A 91 12.41 1.27 -12.77
C GLN A 91 13.27 0.01 -12.70
N ARG A 92 13.72 -0.38 -11.49
CA ARG A 92 14.55 -1.58 -11.27
C ARG A 92 13.72 -2.83 -11.01
N ILE A 93 12.40 -2.69 -10.89
CA ILE A 93 11.49 -3.80 -10.58
C ILE A 93 10.76 -4.19 -11.88
N PRO A 94 10.74 -5.48 -12.24
CA PRO A 94 9.92 -5.96 -13.35
C PRO A 94 8.43 -5.61 -13.15
N SER A 95 7.74 -5.24 -14.23
CA SER A 95 6.35 -4.77 -14.15
C SER A 95 5.38 -5.80 -13.57
N ASP A 96 5.61 -7.09 -13.83
CA ASP A 96 4.85 -8.21 -13.27
C ASP A 96 5.04 -8.38 -11.76
N LYS A 97 6.04 -7.73 -11.17
CA LYS A 97 6.34 -7.74 -9.73
C LYS A 97 5.94 -6.45 -9.01
N LEU A 98 5.41 -5.45 -9.71
CA LEU A 98 4.89 -4.22 -9.11
C LEU A 98 3.56 -4.42 -8.35
N THR A 99 3.03 -5.63 -8.33
CA THR A 99 1.90 -6.03 -7.49
C THR A 99 2.33 -6.80 -6.24
N ASP A 100 3.60 -7.21 -6.15
CA ASP A 100 4.15 -7.89 -4.98
C ASP A 100 4.70 -6.87 -3.99
N LEU A 101 3.98 -6.73 -2.87
CA LEU A 101 4.34 -5.80 -1.79
C LEU A 101 5.77 -6.05 -1.29
N THR A 102 6.16 -7.31 -1.11
CA THR A 102 7.46 -7.68 -0.54
C THR A 102 8.60 -7.22 -1.45
N THR A 103 8.46 -7.42 -2.76
CA THR A 103 9.45 -6.98 -3.75
C THR A 103 9.63 -5.46 -3.71
N ILE A 104 8.54 -4.69 -3.64
CA ILE A 104 8.60 -3.22 -3.60
C ILE A 104 9.22 -2.73 -2.29
N GLU A 105 8.81 -3.28 -1.15
CA GLU A 105 9.37 -2.91 0.16
C GLU A 105 10.87 -3.20 0.24
N ASN A 106 11.31 -4.36 -0.24
CA ASN A 106 12.73 -4.72 -0.24
C ASN A 106 13.56 -3.77 -1.11
N ALA A 107 13.03 -3.35 -2.26
CA ALA A 107 13.72 -2.41 -3.13
C ALA A 107 13.82 -1.01 -2.50
N LEU A 108 12.79 -0.58 -1.76
CA LEU A 108 12.79 0.67 -1.01
C LEU A 108 13.73 0.60 0.19
N GLU A 109 13.74 -0.51 0.93
CA GLU A 109 14.66 -0.79 2.03
C GLU A 109 16.12 -0.75 1.56
N ALA A 110 16.43 -1.39 0.43
CA ALA A 110 17.79 -1.44 -0.11
C ALA A 110 18.35 -0.04 -0.47
N ARG A 111 17.47 0.92 -0.82
CA ARG A 111 17.88 2.27 -1.24
C ARG A 111 17.74 3.33 -0.13
N PHE A 112 16.70 3.22 0.70
CA PHE A 112 16.32 4.25 1.68
C PHE A 112 16.26 3.72 3.12
N GLY A 113 16.54 2.44 3.36
CA GLY A 113 16.65 1.87 4.69
C GLY A 113 17.72 2.57 5.53
N ASP A 114 17.58 2.49 6.86
CA ASP A 114 18.37 3.28 7.83
C ASP A 114 19.90 3.01 7.75
N SER A 115 20.32 1.93 7.09
CA SER A 115 21.71 1.66 6.71
C SER A 115 22.36 2.84 5.97
N HIS A 116 21.62 3.53 5.10
CA HIS A 116 22.16 4.66 4.32
C HIS A 116 22.24 5.96 5.10
N LEU A 117 21.39 6.15 6.12
CA LEU A 117 21.44 7.34 6.98
C LEU A 117 22.75 7.37 7.79
N THR A 118 23.19 6.19 8.26
CA THR A 118 24.49 6.03 8.92
C THR A 118 25.65 6.36 7.98
N GLN A 119 25.57 5.93 6.71
CA GLN A 119 26.60 6.22 5.71
C GLN A 119 26.62 7.69 5.28
N PHE A 120 25.45 8.34 5.22
CA PHE A 120 25.32 9.78 4.97
C PHE A 120 25.94 10.60 6.10
N TYR A 121 25.58 10.35 7.36
CA TYR A 121 26.20 11.03 8.52
C TYR A 121 27.71 10.75 8.62
N ARG A 122 28.16 9.54 8.28
CA ARG A 122 29.58 9.19 8.28
C ARG A 122 30.37 9.90 7.19
N THR A 123 29.73 10.22 6.06
CA THR A 123 30.35 10.97 4.96
C THR A 123 30.35 12.48 5.28
N GLU A 124 29.25 13.03 5.80
CA GLU A 124 29.15 14.42 6.27
C GLU A 124 30.13 14.73 7.41
N PHE A 125 30.33 13.80 8.35
CA PHE A 125 31.32 13.98 9.42
C PHE A 125 32.76 13.98 8.88
N LYS A 126 33.04 13.22 7.81
CA LYS A 126 34.37 13.18 7.18
C LYS A 126 34.70 14.43 6.37
N THR A 127 33.70 15.16 5.89
CA THR A 127 33.88 16.38 5.09
C THR A 127 33.87 17.66 5.94
N ARG A 128 33.37 17.61 7.18
CA ARG A 128 33.50 18.71 8.14
C ARG A 128 34.93 18.80 8.68
N ARG A 129 35.63 19.89 8.34
CA ARG A 129 36.84 20.34 9.02
C ARG A 129 36.47 21.35 10.10
N GLN A 130 37.00 21.16 11.31
CA GLN A 130 36.87 22.10 12.41
C GLN A 130 37.34 23.48 11.97
N LYS A 131 36.54 24.51 12.24
CA LYS A 131 36.91 25.90 11.93
C LYS A 131 37.81 26.47 13.03
N PRO A 132 38.66 27.46 12.73
CA PRO A 132 39.40 28.17 13.77
C PRO A 132 38.41 28.82 14.76
N GLY A 133 38.32 28.29 15.98
CA GLY A 133 37.43 28.81 17.03
C GLY A 133 36.40 27.82 17.59
N GLU A 134 36.24 26.63 17.02
CA GLU A 134 35.43 25.57 17.64
C GLU A 134 36.25 24.93 18.78
N SER A 135 35.74 24.91 20.02
CA SER A 135 36.40 24.22 21.12
C SER A 135 36.10 22.73 21.09
N LEU A 136 37.12 21.91 21.35
CA LEU A 136 36.92 20.49 21.64
C LEU A 136 36.51 20.40 23.11
N GLN A 137 35.21 20.35 23.39
CA GLN A 137 34.76 20.01 24.73
C GLN A 137 34.99 18.51 24.96
N ALA A 138 35.71 18.22 26.05
CA ALA A 138 36.04 16.87 26.51
C ALA A 138 34.83 16.14 27.10
#